data_AF-A0A417C8Y6-F1
#
_entry.id   AF-A0A417C8Y6-F1
#
_cell.length_a   1.000
_cell.length_b   1.000
_cell.length_c   1.000
_cell.angle_alpha   90.00
_cell.angle_beta   90.00
_cell.angle_gamma   90.00
#
_symmetry.space_group_name_H-M   'P 1'
#
loop_
_entity.id
_entity.type
_entity.pdbx_description
1 polymer ?
#
loop_
_entity_poly.entity_id
_entity_poly.type
_entity_poly.pdbx_seq_one_letter_code
_entity_poly.pdbx_strand_id
1 'polypeptide(L)'
;MKLVKKISASPIDNINKLSTIVGLQKLGNTLESWKKEIINSFIKYDNRKLSNGPIEGRNKYIHIILELANGYSNFKRFRNRAMYILNRLETYNEKILDVFSVRGKGKE
;
A
#
# COMPACT_ATOMS: atom_id res chain seq x y z
N MET A 1 -27.02 -9.42 -4.40
CA MET A 1 -26.58 -9.21 -5.80
C MET A 1 -27.17 -7.93 -6.43
N LYS A 2 -27.22 -6.79 -5.71
CA LYS A 2 -27.70 -5.48 -6.23
C LYS A 2 -26.70 -4.33 -6.07
N LEU A 3 -25.64 -4.51 -5.28
CA LEU A 3 -24.59 -3.50 -5.05
C LEU A 3 -23.53 -3.43 -6.17
N VAL A 4 -23.24 -4.55 -6.84
CA VAL A 4 -22.20 -4.61 -7.89
C VAL A 4 -22.64 -3.89 -9.18
N LYS A 5 -23.93 -3.93 -9.52
CA LYS A 5 -24.47 -3.33 -10.76
C LYS A 5 -24.57 -1.80 -10.73
N LYS A 6 -24.42 -1.15 -9.56
CA LYS A 6 -24.48 0.33 -9.47
C LYS A 6 -23.12 1.02 -9.68
N ILE A 7 -22.03 0.26 -9.66
CA ILE A 7 -20.67 0.78 -9.88
C ILE A 7 -20.30 0.78 -11.37
N SER A 8 -20.94 -0.06 -12.19
CA SER A 8 -20.63 -0.23 -13.61
C SER A 8 -21.18 0.88 -14.53
N ALA A 9 -21.74 1.95 -13.99
CA ALA A 9 -22.31 3.07 -14.77
C ALA A 9 -22.07 4.42 -14.06
N SER A 10 -20.86 4.64 -13.54
CA SER A 10 -20.49 5.90 -12.90
C SER A 10 -19.45 6.66 -13.75
N PRO A 11 -19.33 8.01 -13.62
CA PRO A 11 -18.61 8.92 -14.55
C PRO A 11 -17.11 8.69 -14.77
N ILE A 12 -16.55 7.59 -14.28
CA ILE A 12 -15.14 7.22 -14.39
C ILE A 12 -14.75 6.87 -15.83
N ASP A 13 -15.67 6.30 -16.60
CA ASP A 13 -15.40 5.70 -17.91
C ASP A 13 -14.96 6.69 -19.02
N ASN A 14 -14.78 7.99 -18.71
CA ASN A 14 -14.28 9.00 -19.65
C ASN A 14 -13.46 10.14 -19.00
N ILE A 15 -12.86 9.94 -17.81
CA ILE A 15 -12.04 10.98 -17.15
C ILE A 15 -10.93 11.51 -18.08
N ASN A 16 -10.36 10.64 -18.92
CA ASN A 16 -9.28 10.98 -19.85
C ASN A 16 -9.68 11.90 -20.99
N LYS A 17 -10.99 11.98 -21.29
CA LYS A 17 -11.52 12.81 -22.37
C LYS A 17 -12.09 14.15 -21.89
N LEU A 18 -12.16 14.38 -20.58
CA LEU A 18 -12.76 15.59 -20.00
C LEU A 18 -11.74 16.70 -19.72
N SER A 19 -10.47 16.37 -19.55
CA SER A 19 -9.44 17.35 -19.21
C SER A 19 -8.52 17.65 -20.39
N THR A 20 -8.27 18.92 -20.65
CA THR A 20 -7.26 19.41 -21.63
C THR A 20 -5.83 19.30 -21.08
N ILE A 21 -5.67 19.08 -19.77
CA ILE A 21 -4.36 19.04 -19.11
C ILE A 21 -3.77 17.64 -19.25
N VAL A 22 -2.64 17.52 -19.96
CA VAL A 22 -1.95 16.25 -20.23
C VAL A 22 -1.68 15.43 -18.95
N GLY A 23 -1.32 16.09 -17.84
CA GLY A 23 -1.10 15.42 -16.55
C GLY A 23 -2.34 14.72 -16.00
N LEU A 24 -3.52 15.34 -16.13
CA LEU A 24 -4.79 14.77 -15.69
C LEU A 24 -5.26 13.65 -16.62
N GLN A 25 -4.99 13.75 -17.92
CA GLN A 25 -5.22 12.65 -18.86
C GLN A 25 -4.36 11.43 -18.53
N LYS A 26 -3.07 11.63 -18.19
CA LYS A 26 -2.19 10.53 -17.75
C LYS A 26 -2.68 9.90 -16.44
N LEU A 27 -3.12 10.72 -15.49
CA LEU A 27 -3.69 10.25 -14.23
C LEU A 27 -4.92 9.37 -14.48
N GLY A 28 -5.89 9.83 -15.26
CA GLY A 28 -7.09 9.03 -15.50
C GLY A 28 -6.80 7.76 -16.32
N ASN A 29 -5.80 7.76 -17.23
CA ASN A 29 -5.38 6.56 -17.95
C ASN A 29 -4.82 5.53 -16.97
N THR A 30 -4.08 6.01 -15.97
CA THR A 30 -3.57 5.18 -14.87
C THR A 30 -4.73 4.63 -14.03
N LEU A 31 -5.69 5.47 -13.63
CA LEU A 31 -6.85 5.03 -12.85
C LEU A 31 -7.69 3.98 -13.59
N GLU A 32 -7.90 4.14 -14.90
CA GLU A 32 -8.62 3.16 -15.71
C GLU A 32 -7.84 1.84 -15.82
N SER A 33 -6.53 1.92 -16.03
CA SER A 33 -5.66 0.73 -16.13
C SER A 33 -5.65 -0.11 -14.85
N TRP A 34 -5.77 0.53 -13.68
CA TRP A 34 -5.74 -0.10 -12.35
C TRP A 34 -7.12 -0.22 -11.69
N LYS A 35 -8.20 0.02 -12.43
CA LYS A 35 -9.57 0.09 -11.91
C LYS A 35 -9.97 -1.17 -11.14
N LYS A 36 -9.61 -2.34 -11.67
CA LYS A 36 -9.92 -3.64 -11.06
C LYS A 36 -9.25 -3.78 -9.69
N GLU A 37 -7.97 -3.46 -9.60
CA GLU A 37 -7.16 -3.52 -8.39
C GLU A 37 -7.64 -2.52 -7.35
N ILE A 38 -7.99 -1.30 -7.78
CA ILE A 38 -8.57 -0.26 -6.93
C ILE A 38 -9.88 -0.77 -6.31
N ILE A 39 -10.78 -1.34 -7.11
CA ILE A 39 -12.04 -1.93 -6.60
C ILE A 39 -11.76 -3.04 -5.60
N ASN A 40 -10.81 -3.94 -5.91
CA ASN A 40 -10.43 -5.04 -5.04
C ASN A 40 -9.82 -4.57 -3.70
N SER A 41 -9.17 -3.41 -3.67
CA SER A 41 -8.60 -2.84 -2.44
C SER A 41 -9.65 -2.44 -1.38
N PHE A 42 -10.93 -2.33 -1.76
CA PHE A 42 -12.03 -2.09 -0.82
C PHE A 42 -12.56 -3.37 -0.16
N ILE A 43 -12.15 -4.54 -0.65
CA ILE A 43 -12.53 -5.83 -0.05
C ILE A 43 -11.82 -5.96 1.30
N LYS A 44 -12.58 -6.33 2.34
CA LYS A 44 -12.03 -6.66 3.65
C LYS A 44 -11.70 -8.15 3.69
N TYR A 45 -10.53 -8.49 4.20
CA TYR A 45 -10.12 -9.85 4.51
C TYR A 45 -10.03 -9.97 6.03
N ASP A 46 -10.65 -11.00 6.61
CA ASP A 46 -10.66 -11.22 8.07
C ASP A 46 -11.10 -9.98 8.89
N ASN A 47 -12.23 -9.38 8.51
CA ASN A 47 -12.76 -8.12 9.07
C ASN A 47 -11.82 -6.91 9.03
N ARG A 48 -10.66 -7.01 8.37
CA ARG A 48 -9.67 -5.95 8.25
C ARG A 48 -9.60 -5.45 6.81
N LYS A 49 -9.52 -4.14 6.65
CA LYS A 49 -9.20 -3.54 5.35
C LYS A 49 -7.71 -3.75 5.09
N LEU A 50 -7.36 -4.29 3.92
CA LEU A 50 -5.98 -4.31 3.46
C LEU A 50 -5.57 -2.85 3.19
N SER A 51 -4.81 -2.25 4.10
CA SER A 51 -4.32 -0.88 3.96
C SER A 51 -2.90 -0.88 3.42
N ASN A 52 -2.48 0.25 2.85
CA ASN A 52 -1.09 0.43 2.41
C ASN A 52 -0.12 0.66 3.59
N GLY A 53 -0.62 0.88 4.81
CA GLY A 53 0.21 1.21 5.98
C GLY A 53 1.34 0.20 6.26
N PRO A 54 1.09 -1.12 6.26
CA PRO A 54 2.16 -2.11 6.45
C PRO A 54 3.27 -2.02 5.39
N ILE A 55 2.91 -1.86 4.11
CA ILE A 55 3.90 -1.78 3.03
C ILE A 55 4.65 -0.43 3.03
N GLU A 56 3.96 0.67 3.36
CA GLU A 56 4.58 1.98 3.56
C GLU A 56 5.61 1.95 4.69
N GLY A 57 5.30 1.25 5.79
CA GLY A 57 6.24 1.02 6.87
C GLY A 57 7.50 0.29 6.40
N ARG A 58 7.36 -0.75 5.56
CA ARG A 58 8.51 -1.48 4.97
C ARG A 58 9.34 -0.59 4.06
N ASN A 59 8.70 0.20 3.20
CA ASN A 59 9.39 1.14 2.31
C ASN A 59 10.19 2.18 3.10
N LYS A 60 9.63 2.71 4.19
CA LYS A 60 10.35 3.63 5.09
C LYS A 60 11.64 2.99 5.63
N TYR A 61 11.59 1.74 6.10
CA TYR A 61 12.80 1.06 6.59
C TYR A 61 13.83 0.81 5.49
N ILE A 62 13.39 0.47 4.28
CA ILE A 62 14.29 0.35 3.13
C ILE A 62 15.02 1.68 2.85
N HIS A 63 14.30 2.80 2.89
CA HIS A 63 14.91 4.12 2.75
C HIS A 63 15.94 4.41 3.84
N ILE A 64 15.60 4.12 5.11
CA ILE A 64 16.55 4.27 6.24
C ILE A 64 17.81 3.42 6.02
N ILE A 65 17.67 2.18 5.55
CA ILE A 65 18.82 1.30 5.28
C ILE A 65 19.73 1.86 4.19
N LEU A 66 19.14 2.45 3.15
CA LEU A 66 19.87 3.11 2.08
C LEU A 66 20.59 4.36 2.58
N GLU A 67 19.91 5.20 3.36
CA GLU A 67 20.43 6.44 3.91
C GLU A 67 21.59 6.20 4.88
N LEU A 68 21.44 5.26 5.83
CA LEU A 68 22.51 4.89 6.78
C LEU A 68 23.75 4.30 6.11
N ALA A 69 23.62 3.77 4.89
CA ALA A 69 24.73 3.21 4.13
C ALA A 69 25.37 4.22 3.16
N ASN A 70 24.82 5.43 3.04
CA ASN A 70 25.12 6.37 1.96
C ASN A 70 24.95 5.72 0.58
N GLY A 71 23.88 4.91 0.43
CA GLY A 71 23.60 4.11 -0.75
C GLY A 71 24.29 2.75 -0.78
N TYR A 72 23.99 1.96 -1.82
CA TYR A 72 24.67 0.69 -2.09
C TYR A 72 25.04 0.61 -3.57
N SER A 73 26.29 0.29 -3.85
CA SER A 73 26.75 -0.07 -5.20
C SER A 73 26.49 -1.55 -5.54
N ASN A 74 26.33 -2.41 -4.52
CA ASN A 74 26.11 -3.84 -4.68
C ASN A 74 24.71 -4.24 -4.19
N PHE A 75 23.83 -4.59 -5.14
CA PHE A 75 22.46 -5.00 -4.85
C PHE A 75 22.36 -6.23 -3.96
N LYS A 76 23.25 -7.23 -4.13
CA LYS A 76 23.25 -8.46 -3.31
C LYS A 76 23.52 -8.14 -1.84
N ARG A 77 24.44 -7.21 -1.55
CA ARG A 77 24.70 -6.73 -0.18
C ARG A 77 23.51 -5.97 0.39
N PHE A 78 22.92 -5.06 -0.39
CA PHE A 78 21.71 -4.33 0.02
C PHE A 78 20.58 -5.31 0.37
N ARG A 79 20.25 -6.24 -0.54
CA ARG A 79 19.20 -7.23 -0.34
C ARG A 79 19.41 -8.05 0.93
N ASN A 80 20.61 -8.59 1.14
CA ASN A 80 20.90 -9.41 2.32
C ASN A 80 20.70 -8.62 3.63
N ARG A 81 21.15 -7.37 3.66
CA ARG A 81 20.97 -6.50 4.84
C ARG A 81 19.52 -6.09 5.04
N ALA A 82 18.81 -5.74 3.97
CA ALA A 82 17.40 -5.40 4.03
C ALA A 82 16.56 -6.56 4.56
N MET A 83 16.75 -7.77 4.03
CA MET A 83 16.08 -8.97 4.52
C MET A 83 16.41 -9.23 5.99
N TYR A 84 17.68 -9.13 6.39
CA TYR A 84 18.08 -9.33 7.78
C TYR A 84 17.38 -8.36 8.74
N ILE A 85 17.36 -7.06 8.41
CA ILE A 85 16.75 -6.03 9.25
C ILE A 85 15.22 -6.17 9.28
N LEU A 86 14.59 -6.33 8.11
CA LEU A 86 13.14 -6.44 8.01
C LEU A 86 12.59 -7.67 8.72
N ASN A 87 13.28 -8.82 8.61
CA ASN A 87 12.91 -10.06 9.30
C ASN A 87 13.12 -9.97 10.82
N ARG A 88 14.14 -9.22 11.30
CA ARG A 88 14.33 -8.99 12.74
C ARG A 88 13.28 -8.07 13.35
N LEU A 89 12.69 -7.19 12.56
CA LEU A 89 11.53 -6.38 12.97
C LEU A 89 10.22 -7.20 12.97
N GLU A 90 10.23 -8.41 12.43
CA GLU A 90 9.13 -9.37 12.44
C GLU A 90 9.21 -10.35 13.61
N THR A 91 9.87 -10.01 14.73
CA THR A 91 9.93 -10.89 15.93
C THR A 91 8.61 -11.61 16.11
N TYR A 92 8.63 -12.93 15.93
CA TYR A 92 7.47 -13.80 16.02
C TYR A 92 6.91 -13.62 17.42
N ASN A 93 5.86 -12.82 17.54
CA ASN A 93 5.12 -12.74 18.77
C ASN A 93 4.12 -13.88 18.67
N GLU A 94 4.32 -14.97 19.42
CA GLU A 94 3.39 -16.11 19.47
C GLU A 94 1.96 -15.68 19.84
N LYS A 95 1.83 -14.50 20.43
CA LYS A 95 0.56 -13.80 20.55
C LYS A 95 0.29 -13.06 19.24
N ILE A 96 -0.73 -13.51 18.52
CA ILE A 96 -1.41 -12.70 17.49
C ILE A 96 -1.53 -11.30 18.09
N LEU A 97 -0.81 -10.33 17.51
CA LEU A 97 -0.92 -8.95 17.96
C LEU A 97 -2.36 -8.55 17.72
N ASP A 98 -3.12 -8.46 18.80
CA ASP A 98 -4.39 -7.76 18.78
C ASP A 98 -4.07 -6.28 18.54
N VAL A 99 -4.01 -5.91 17.27
CA VAL A 99 -3.71 -4.55 16.80
C VAL A 99 -4.67 -3.52 17.45
N PHE A 100 -5.84 -3.96 17.93
CA PHE A 100 -6.79 -3.12 18.66
C PHE A 100 -6.32 -2.80 20.09
N SER A 101 -5.64 -3.72 20.78
CA SER A 101 -5.06 -3.50 22.11
C SER A 101 -3.95 -2.43 22.11
N VAL A 102 -3.13 -2.39 21.04
CA VAL A 102 -1.97 -1.48 20.94
C VAL A 102 -2.38 -0.06 20.56
N ARG A 103 -3.48 0.12 19.81
CA ARG A 103 -3.97 1.45 19.38
C ARG A 103 -4.81 2.20 20.42
N GLY A 104 -5.24 1.54 21.49
CA GLY A 104 -6.15 2.12 22.50
C GLY A 104 -5.49 2.91 23.64
N LYS A 105 -4.17 2.83 23.84
CA LYS A 105 -3.47 3.44 25.00
C LYS A 105 -2.86 4.82 24.71
N GLY A 106 -3.59 5.68 24.00
CA GLY A 106 -3.10 7.00 23.61
C GLY A 106 -4.14 8.12 23.69
N LYS A 107 -5.10 7.99 24.61
CA LYS A 107 -6.04 9.06 24.98
C LYS A 107 -6.35 8.99 26.48
N GLU A 108 -5.44 9.58 27.26
CA GLU A 108 -5.79 10.34 28.46
C GLU A 108 -5.24 11.75 28.27
#